data_AF-A0A409WPK0-F1
#
_entry.id   AF-A0A409WPK0-F1
#
_cell.length_a   1.000
_cell.length_b   1.000
_cell.length_c   1.000
_cell.angle_alpha   90.00
_cell.angle_beta   90.00
_cell.angle_gamma   90.00
#
_symmetry.space_group_name_H-M   'P 1'
#
loop_
_entity.id
_entity.type
_entity.pdbx_description
1 polymer ?
#
loop_
_entity_poly.entity_id
_entity_poly.type
_entity_poly.pdbx_seq_one_letter_code
_entity_poly.pdbx_strand_id
1 'polypeptide(L)'
;MSNKTRVAYMKQSFNGIPVSNAVANIVFDGADRAFLYASSFVNATKIADPNPTFSWRCVLPDLEKNLESTLLDEKEATLEYLARDDGSVALAHVIQLRNETLGTWYEVFIDGHSGEVLSINNFVAHAAPRRLRNVDWVKALTASPSGTTGPSQPVVKKVVPSSETTSIPTNMRLFVLRT
;
A
#
# COMPACT_ATOMS: atom_id res chain seq x y z
N MET A 1 5.66 -30.26 -28.87
CA MET A 1 6.00 -28.87 -28.50
C MET A 1 5.73 -28.72 -27.00
N SER A 2 6.69 -28.21 -26.24
CA SER A 2 6.53 -28.02 -24.80
C SER A 2 5.58 -26.85 -24.55
N ASN A 3 4.41 -27.12 -23.98
CA ASN A 3 3.40 -26.13 -23.59
C ASN A 3 3.82 -25.43 -22.28
N LYS A 4 5.00 -24.81 -22.28
CA LYS A 4 5.57 -24.14 -21.10
C LYS A 4 5.29 -22.66 -21.20
N THR A 5 4.41 -22.19 -20.32
CA THR A 5 4.19 -20.78 -20.05
C THR A 5 5.12 -20.35 -18.92
N ARG A 6 5.76 -19.19 -19.05
CA ARG A 6 6.56 -18.57 -17.98
C ARG A 6 5.96 -17.24 -17.59
N VAL A 7 6.06 -16.89 -16.32
CA VAL A 7 5.56 -15.61 -15.80
C VAL A 7 6.71 -14.88 -15.12
N ALA A 8 6.89 -13.60 -15.44
CA ALA A 8 7.77 -12.70 -14.71
C ALA A 8 6.93 -11.69 -13.91
N TYR A 9 7.39 -11.39 -12.70
CA TYR A 9 6.82 -10.37 -11.82
C TYR A 9 7.83 -9.26 -11.60
N MET A 10 7.36 -8.02 -11.58
CA MET A 10 8.20 -6.84 -11.41
C MET A 10 7.54 -5.88 -10.41
N LYS A 11 8.34 -5.23 -9.57
CA LYS A 11 7.90 -4.13 -8.70
C LYS A 11 8.49 -2.82 -9.23
N GLN A 12 7.68 -1.77 -9.29
CA GLN A 12 8.20 -0.42 -9.52
C GLN A 12 8.99 0.03 -8.28
N SER A 13 10.01 0.85 -8.49
CA SER A 13 10.75 1.49 -7.40
C SER A 13 11.07 2.94 -7.74
N PHE A 14 11.16 3.77 -6.69
CA PHE A 14 11.72 5.12 -6.75
C PHE A 14 12.86 5.18 -5.74
N ASN A 15 13.97 5.83 -6.07
CA ASN A 15 15.13 5.96 -5.15
C ASN A 15 15.63 4.61 -4.57
N GLY A 16 15.44 3.50 -5.29
CA GLY A 16 15.78 2.16 -4.82
C GLY A 16 14.79 1.51 -3.84
N ILE A 17 13.72 2.20 -3.46
CA ILE A 17 12.67 1.72 -2.55
C ILE A 17 11.47 1.23 -3.38
N PRO A 18 10.95 0.01 -3.13
CA PRO A 18 9.83 -0.52 -3.90
C PRO A 18 8.53 0.21 -3.59
N VAL A 19 7.63 0.26 -4.58
CA VAL A 19 6.28 0.78 -4.43
C VAL A 19 5.31 -0.39 -4.22
N SER A 20 4.68 -0.47 -3.06
CA SER A 20 3.95 -1.67 -2.59
C SER A 20 2.80 -2.08 -3.52
N ASN A 21 2.06 -1.11 -4.04
CA ASN A 21 0.90 -1.32 -4.92
C ASN A 21 1.17 -1.13 -6.42
N ALA A 22 2.45 -1.01 -6.83
CA ALA A 22 2.83 -0.87 -8.23
C ALA A 22 3.64 -2.09 -8.71
N VAL A 23 2.90 -3.07 -9.24
CA VAL A 23 3.43 -4.35 -9.72
C VAL A 23 3.14 -4.54 -11.20
N ALA A 24 3.93 -5.36 -11.87
CA ALA A 24 3.67 -5.80 -13.23
C ALA A 24 3.86 -7.31 -13.37
N ASN A 25 3.08 -7.91 -14.25
CA ASN A 25 3.13 -9.33 -14.57
C ASN A 25 3.16 -9.52 -16.09
N ILE A 26 4.15 -10.28 -16.55
CA ILE A 26 4.40 -10.54 -17.97
C ILE A 26 4.37 -12.05 -18.19
N VAL A 27 3.62 -12.49 -19.19
CA VAL A 27 3.49 -13.90 -19.56
C VAL A 27 4.20 -14.14 -20.89
N PHE A 28 5.07 -15.16 -20.89
CA PHE A 28 5.86 -15.57 -22.05
C PHE A 28 5.36 -16.92 -22.59
N ASP A 29 5.37 -17.06 -23.91
CA ASP A 29 5.04 -18.30 -24.61
C ASP A 29 6.20 -19.30 -24.58
N GLY A 30 5.99 -20.48 -25.17
CA GLY A 30 7.02 -21.53 -25.25
C GLY A 30 8.24 -21.19 -26.11
N ALA A 31 8.25 -20.02 -26.78
CA ALA A 31 9.38 -19.48 -27.53
C ALA A 31 9.98 -18.24 -26.82
N ASP A 32 9.69 -18.05 -25.52
CA ASP A 32 10.12 -16.92 -24.69
C ASP A 32 9.68 -15.54 -25.23
N ARG A 33 8.58 -15.46 -25.98
CA ARG A 33 8.00 -14.19 -26.44
C ARG A 33 6.91 -13.75 -25.48
N ALA A 34 6.96 -12.48 -25.05
CA ALA A 34 5.90 -11.89 -24.24
C ALA A 34 4.61 -11.79 -25.07
N PHE A 35 3.52 -12.37 -24.57
CA PHE A 35 2.21 -12.33 -25.27
C PHE A 35 1.08 -11.73 -24.42
N LEU A 36 1.27 -11.57 -23.11
CA LEU A 36 0.36 -10.86 -22.23
C LEU A 36 1.17 -10.07 -21.19
N TYR A 37 0.76 -8.84 -20.93
CA TYR A 37 1.30 -8.03 -19.85
C TYR A 37 0.19 -7.22 -19.18
N ALA A 38 0.33 -6.99 -17.88
CA ALA A 38 -0.46 -6.01 -17.14
C ALA A 38 0.41 -5.36 -16.06
N SER A 39 0.08 -4.13 -15.70
CA SER A 39 0.82 -3.38 -14.69
C SER A 39 -0.06 -2.38 -13.96
N SER A 40 0.23 -2.16 -12.67
CA SER A 40 -0.25 -1.05 -11.86
C SER A 40 0.82 0.01 -11.64
N PHE A 41 1.83 0.08 -12.52
CA PHE A 41 2.88 1.09 -12.43
C PHE A 41 2.29 2.49 -12.57
N VAL A 42 2.81 3.42 -11.75
CA VAL A 42 2.32 4.79 -11.66
C VAL A 42 3.31 5.78 -12.24
N ASN A 43 2.80 6.83 -12.87
CA ASN A 43 3.58 8.02 -13.19
C ASN A 43 3.33 9.06 -12.10
N ALA A 44 4.25 9.12 -11.13
CA ALA A 44 4.06 9.94 -9.94
C ALA A 44 4.12 11.44 -10.26
N THR A 45 3.14 12.20 -9.79
CA THR A 45 3.16 13.67 -9.88
C THR A 45 4.05 14.28 -8.79
N LYS A 46 4.19 13.57 -7.67
CA LYS A 46 5.03 13.93 -6.53
C LYS A 46 5.49 12.64 -5.84
N ILE A 47 6.77 12.60 -5.45
CA ILE A 47 7.36 11.49 -4.70
C ILE A 47 7.87 12.07 -3.38
N ALA A 48 7.56 11.41 -2.26
CA ALA A 48 8.06 11.80 -0.94
C ALA A 48 9.60 11.65 -0.83
N ASP A 49 10.21 12.34 0.13
CA ASP A 49 11.64 12.18 0.41
C ASP A 49 11.90 10.73 0.87
N PRO A 50 12.98 10.06 0.43
CA PRO A 50 13.25 8.67 0.80
C PRO A 50 13.72 8.50 2.25
N ASN A 51 14.03 9.58 2.98
CA ASN A 51 14.54 9.53 4.34
C ASN A 51 13.43 9.81 5.34
N PRO A 52 12.92 8.79 6.07
CA PRO A 52 11.83 8.99 7.00
C PRO A 52 12.25 9.91 8.15
N THR A 53 11.36 10.83 8.52
CA THR A 53 11.54 11.77 9.64
C THR A 53 10.70 11.40 10.86
N PHE A 54 9.85 10.38 10.73
CA PHE A 54 8.97 9.86 11.78
C PHE A 54 9.22 8.37 12.01
N SER A 55 9.09 7.91 13.27
CA SER A 55 9.23 6.51 13.64
C SER A 55 7.87 5.87 13.90
N TRP A 56 7.55 4.79 13.18
CA TRP A 56 6.28 4.07 13.35
C TRP A 56 6.04 3.55 14.77
N ARG A 57 7.10 3.35 15.56
CA ARG A 57 7.00 2.93 16.98
C ARG A 57 6.20 3.91 17.83
N CYS A 58 6.15 5.18 17.43
CA CYS A 58 5.38 6.20 18.14
C CYS A 58 3.87 5.98 18.06
N VAL A 59 3.37 5.33 16.99
CA VAL A 59 1.93 5.05 16.81
C VAL A 59 1.56 3.60 17.10
N LEU A 60 2.55 2.72 17.33
CA LEU A 60 2.32 1.31 17.60
C LEU A 60 1.35 1.05 18.77
N PRO A 61 1.49 1.69 19.95
CA PRO A 61 0.59 1.39 21.07
C PRO A 61 -0.88 1.69 20.76
N ASP A 62 -1.13 2.76 20.00
CA ASP A 62 -2.48 3.11 19.55
C ASP A 62 -3.01 2.12 18.51
N LEU A 63 -2.16 1.68 17.58
CA LEU A 63 -2.53 0.66 16.60
C LEU A 63 -2.87 -0.67 17.28
N GLU A 64 -2.04 -1.12 18.23
CA GLU A 64 -2.26 -2.39 18.92
C GLU A 64 -3.56 -2.39 19.72
N LYS A 65 -3.83 -1.27 20.40
CA LYS A 65 -5.08 -1.06 21.13
C LYS A 65 -6.30 -1.03 20.22
N ASN A 66 -6.25 -0.28 19.12
CA ASN A 66 -7.40 -0.06 18.24
C ASN A 66 -7.72 -1.28 17.35
N LEU A 67 -6.70 -2.02 16.94
CA LEU A 67 -6.84 -3.22 16.11
C LEU A 67 -6.95 -4.50 16.94
N GLU A 68 -6.90 -4.40 18.26
CA GLU A 68 -6.87 -5.52 19.19
C GLU A 68 -5.84 -6.58 18.75
N SER A 69 -4.67 -6.15 18.27
CA SER A 69 -3.66 -7.00 17.63
C SER A 69 -2.27 -6.57 18.08
N THR A 70 -1.30 -7.47 18.09
CA THR A 70 0.08 -7.16 18.48
C THR A 70 0.98 -7.13 17.26
N LEU A 71 2.08 -6.38 17.32
CA LEU A 71 3.13 -6.45 16.30
C LEU A 71 3.53 -7.92 16.06
N LEU A 72 3.60 -8.33 14.79
CA LEU A 72 3.98 -9.69 14.40
C LEU A 72 5.49 -9.93 14.62
N ASP A 73 6.33 -9.17 13.92
CA ASP A 73 7.78 -9.15 14.09
C ASP A 73 8.31 -7.75 13.70
N GLU A 74 9.20 -7.21 14.52
CA GLU A 74 9.87 -5.94 14.26
C GLU A 74 10.81 -6.00 13.06
N LYS A 75 11.40 -7.18 12.78
CA LYS A 75 12.29 -7.39 11.62
C LYS A 75 11.56 -7.40 10.28
N GLU A 76 10.25 -7.61 10.31
CA GLU A 76 9.39 -7.57 9.12
C GLU A 76 8.92 -6.16 8.79
N ALA A 77 9.22 -5.17 9.64
CA ALA A 77 8.94 -3.78 9.34
C ALA A 77 9.80 -3.31 8.15
N THR A 78 9.15 -2.91 7.05
CA THR A 78 9.83 -2.41 5.85
C THR A 78 9.56 -0.93 5.63
N LEU A 79 10.42 -0.31 4.83
CA LEU A 79 10.19 1.02 4.29
C LEU A 79 9.85 0.86 2.82
N GLU A 80 8.64 1.29 2.43
CA GLU A 80 8.14 1.17 1.07
C GLU A 80 7.44 2.45 0.64
N TYR A 81 7.29 2.63 -0.68
CA TYR A 81 6.45 3.69 -1.21
C TYR A 81 5.01 3.18 -1.42
N LEU A 82 4.03 4.03 -1.16
CA LEU A 82 2.62 3.77 -1.47
C LEU A 82 2.13 4.79 -2.49
N ALA A 83 1.72 4.31 -3.67
CA ALA A 83 1.06 5.16 -4.65
C ALA A 83 -0.37 5.47 -4.20
N ARG A 84 -0.76 6.74 -4.28
CA ARG A 84 -2.06 7.24 -3.81
C ARG A 84 -2.96 7.64 -4.98
N ASP A 85 -4.26 7.69 -4.72
CA ASP A 85 -5.29 8.02 -5.72
C ASP A 85 -5.16 9.46 -6.28
N ASP A 86 -4.47 10.35 -5.58
CA ASP A 86 -4.16 11.71 -6.03
C ASP A 86 -2.94 11.80 -6.97
N GLY A 87 -2.33 10.65 -7.30
CA GLY A 87 -1.15 10.54 -8.15
C GLY A 87 0.18 10.80 -7.43
N SER A 88 0.15 11.13 -6.13
CA SER A 88 1.35 11.22 -5.31
C SER A 88 1.81 9.84 -4.84
N VAL A 89 3.07 9.76 -4.41
CA VAL A 89 3.67 8.56 -3.83
C VAL A 89 4.25 8.93 -2.47
N ALA A 90 3.70 8.33 -1.41
CA ALA A 90 4.10 8.57 -0.03
C ALA A 90 5.11 7.52 0.44
N LEU A 91 6.12 7.94 1.22
CA LEU A 91 7.02 7.03 1.91
C LEU A 91 6.27 6.48 3.12
N ALA A 92 6.26 5.16 3.30
CA ALA A 92 5.53 4.50 4.38
C ALA A 92 6.40 3.48 5.10
N HIS A 93 6.34 3.49 6.43
CA HIS A 93 6.66 2.30 7.22
C HIS A 93 5.53 1.30 7.07
N VAL A 94 5.87 0.06 6.73
CA VAL A 94 4.92 -1.04 6.60
C VAL A 94 5.16 -1.99 7.75
N ILE A 95 4.15 -2.19 8.59
CA ILE A 95 4.22 -3.12 9.72
C ILE A 95 3.05 -4.10 9.68
N GLN A 96 3.23 -5.27 10.28
CA GLN A 96 2.17 -6.26 10.38
C GLN A 96 1.75 -6.45 11.84
N LEU A 97 0.44 -6.48 12.07
CA LEU A 97 -0.15 -6.75 13.37
C LEU A 97 -1.04 -7.99 13.26
N ARG A 98 -0.98 -8.86 14.26
CA ARG A 98 -1.73 -10.11 14.26
C ARG A 98 -2.34 -10.40 15.62
N ASN A 99 -3.54 -10.98 15.61
CA ASN A 99 -4.14 -11.59 16.78
C ASN A 99 -4.64 -12.99 16.40
N GLU A 100 -4.01 -14.02 16.95
CA GLU A 100 -4.39 -15.40 16.66
C GLU A 100 -5.73 -15.78 17.28
N THR A 101 -6.04 -15.26 18.47
CA THR A 101 -7.30 -15.53 19.18
C THR A 101 -8.50 -14.95 18.44
N LEU A 102 -8.37 -13.73 17.90
CA LEU A 102 -9.42 -13.08 17.12
C LEU A 102 -9.39 -13.46 15.63
N GLY A 103 -8.37 -14.20 15.21
CA GLY A 103 -8.14 -14.53 13.80
C GLY A 103 -8.00 -13.28 12.93
N THR A 104 -7.25 -12.27 13.39
CA THR A 104 -6.99 -11.05 12.61
C THR A 104 -5.52 -10.97 12.20
N TRP A 105 -5.28 -10.42 11.01
CA TRP A 105 -3.95 -10.14 10.49
C TRP A 105 -4.02 -8.92 9.59
N TYR A 106 -3.33 -7.87 10.00
CA TYR A 106 -3.29 -6.57 9.36
C TYR A 106 -1.88 -6.25 8.86
N GLU A 107 -1.81 -5.56 7.74
CA GLU A 107 -0.65 -4.82 7.27
C GLU A 107 -1.02 -3.34 7.25
N VAL A 108 -0.23 -2.51 7.92
CA VAL A 108 -0.51 -1.09 8.15
C VAL A 108 0.59 -0.26 7.50
N PHE A 109 0.17 0.71 6.69
CA PHE A 109 1.04 1.68 6.04
C PHE A 109 0.99 2.99 6.81
N ILE A 110 2.11 3.40 7.38
CA ILE A 110 2.24 4.59 8.22
C ILE A 110 3.18 5.57 7.53
N ASP A 111 2.72 6.78 7.26
CA ASP A 111 3.52 7.83 6.60
C ASP A 111 4.84 8.04 7.35
N GLY A 112 5.93 7.96 6.59
CA GLY A 112 7.31 8.06 7.10
C GLY A 112 7.69 9.45 7.59
N HIS A 113 6.87 10.48 7.36
CA HIS A 113 7.15 11.84 7.76
C HIS A 113 6.16 12.41 8.78
N SER A 114 4.89 12.04 8.71
CA SER A 114 3.84 12.55 9.61
C SER A 114 3.40 11.54 10.66
N GLY A 115 3.59 10.23 10.45
CA GLY A 115 3.01 9.19 11.28
C GLY A 115 1.54 8.89 11.01
N GLU A 116 0.94 9.51 10.00
CA GLU A 116 -0.43 9.23 9.55
C GLU A 116 -0.58 7.77 9.08
N VAL A 117 -1.65 7.11 9.49
CA VAL A 117 -2.01 5.81 8.91
C VAL A 117 -2.61 6.04 7.52
N LEU A 118 -1.86 5.68 6.48
CA LEU A 118 -2.23 5.87 5.08
C LEU A 118 -3.17 4.79 4.56
N SER A 119 -2.98 3.54 5.00
CA SER A 119 -3.76 2.38 4.57
C SER A 119 -3.65 1.23 5.57
N ILE A 120 -4.67 0.37 5.61
CA ILE A 120 -4.67 -0.89 6.35
C ILE A 120 -5.21 -1.98 5.43
N ASN A 121 -4.38 -3.00 5.17
CA ASN A 121 -4.79 -4.23 4.52
C ASN A 121 -5.17 -5.27 5.58
N ASN A 122 -6.25 -6.02 5.35
CA ASN A 122 -6.64 -7.15 6.19
C ASN A 122 -6.45 -8.45 5.39
N PHE A 123 -5.52 -9.29 5.82
CA PHE A 123 -5.20 -10.54 5.13
C PHE A 123 -6.16 -11.69 5.44
N VAL A 124 -7.04 -11.52 6.43
CA VAL A 124 -8.02 -12.56 6.79
C VAL A 124 -9.28 -12.36 5.97
N ALA A 125 -9.45 -13.18 4.95
CA ALA A 125 -10.69 -13.34 4.22
C ALA A 125 -11.77 -13.89 5.17
N HIS A 126 -12.64 -13.02 5.67
CA HIS A 126 -13.81 -13.48 6.39
C HIS A 126 -14.88 -13.90 5.37
N ALA A 127 -15.51 -15.06 5.56
CA ALA A 127 -16.71 -15.45 4.82
C ALA A 127 -17.92 -14.52 5.12
N ALA A 128 -17.80 -13.60 6.07
CA ALA A 128 -18.77 -12.55 6.36
C ALA A 128 -18.04 -11.24 6.73
N PRO A 129 -18.43 -10.07 6.19
CA PRO A 129 -17.74 -8.82 6.45
C PRO A 129 -17.82 -8.44 7.93
N ARG A 130 -16.69 -8.50 8.65
CA ARG A 130 -16.57 -7.87 9.97
C ARG A 130 -16.52 -6.36 9.72
N ARG A 131 -17.63 -5.65 10.03
CA ARG A 131 -17.64 -4.19 10.04
C ARG A 131 -16.59 -3.72 11.04
N LEU A 132 -15.49 -3.15 10.54
CA LEU A 132 -14.62 -2.33 11.36
C LEU A 132 -15.49 -1.20 11.92
N ARG A 133 -15.68 -1.18 13.24
CA ARG A 133 -16.46 -0.12 13.90
C ARG A 133 -15.63 1.16 13.83
N ASN A 134 -16.19 2.17 13.17
CA ASN A 134 -15.65 3.54 12.97
C ASN A 134 -14.29 3.62 12.29
N VAL A 135 -14.27 4.17 11.07
CA VAL A 135 -13.06 4.64 10.36
C VAL A 135 -12.70 6.09 10.76
N ASP A 136 -13.42 6.65 11.74
CA ASP A 136 -13.25 8.03 12.20
C ASP A 136 -11.95 8.26 12.98
N TRP A 137 -11.36 7.20 13.57
CA TRP A 137 -10.12 7.33 14.33
C TRP A 137 -8.86 7.42 13.45
N VAL A 138 -8.89 6.92 12.22
CA VAL A 138 -7.80 7.12 11.24
C VAL A 138 -7.64 8.62 10.97
N LYS A 139 -8.74 9.38 10.91
CA LYS A 139 -8.72 10.85 10.83
C LYS A 139 -8.36 11.54 12.15
N ALA A 140 -8.53 10.88 13.30
CA ALA A 140 -8.18 11.44 14.59
C ALA A 140 -6.68 11.33 14.89
N LEU A 141 -6.00 10.31 14.34
CA LEU A 141 -4.53 10.19 14.42
C LEU A 141 -3.79 11.19 13.52
N THR A 142 -4.44 11.76 12.52
CA THR A 142 -3.88 12.77 11.61
C THR A 142 -4.10 14.20 12.08
N ALA A 143 -5.00 14.40 13.05
CA ALA A 143 -5.17 15.66 13.73
C ALA A 143 -4.09 15.78 14.82
N SER A 144 -2.98 16.44 14.48
CA SER A 144 -2.06 16.97 15.49
C SER A 144 -2.85 17.74 16.57
N PRO A 145 -2.51 17.64 17.87
CA PRO A 145 -3.33 18.20 18.93
C PRO A 145 -3.17 19.72 18.98
N SER A 146 -3.97 20.44 18.19
CA SER A 146 -4.24 21.85 18.43
C SER A 146 -5.68 22.19 18.06
N GLY A 147 -6.52 22.40 19.08
CA GLY A 147 -7.72 23.24 18.96
C GLY A 147 -9.05 22.49 18.81
N THR A 148 -9.82 22.50 19.90
CA THR A 148 -11.26 22.24 20.02
C THR A 148 -12.13 22.94 18.97
N THR A 149 -13.09 22.23 18.35
CA THR A 149 -14.57 22.37 18.52
C THR A 149 -15.38 21.56 17.47
N GLY A 150 -16.29 20.69 17.96
CA GLY A 150 -17.70 20.43 17.50
C GLY A 150 -18.04 20.00 16.05
N PRO A 151 -18.98 19.05 15.83
CA PRO A 151 -19.19 18.41 14.52
C PRO A 151 -20.31 19.03 13.67
N SER A 152 -20.11 19.10 12.35
CA SER A 152 -21.17 19.24 11.35
C SER A 152 -21.08 18.12 10.30
N GLN A 153 -22.23 17.49 10.01
CA GLN A 153 -22.42 16.29 9.19
C GLN A 153 -22.11 16.43 7.68
N PRO A 154 -21.92 15.33 6.92
CA PRO A 154 -21.40 15.37 5.56
C PRO A 154 -22.49 15.51 4.48
N VAL A 155 -22.18 16.24 3.41
CA VAL A 155 -23.01 16.37 2.19
C VAL A 155 -22.45 15.46 1.09
N VAL A 156 -23.29 14.57 0.56
CA VAL A 156 -23.00 13.65 -0.56
C VAL A 156 -23.21 14.34 -1.91
N LYS A 157 -22.22 14.28 -2.83
CA LYS A 157 -22.35 14.41 -4.32
C LYS A 157 -21.07 13.84 -4.97
N LYS A 158 -21.00 13.22 -6.15
CA LYS A 158 -21.89 12.52 -7.12
C LYS A 158 -20.92 11.87 -8.12
N VAL A 159 -21.18 10.64 -8.58
CA VAL A 159 -20.33 9.85 -9.51
C VAL A 159 -20.58 10.24 -10.98
N VAL A 160 -19.52 10.30 -11.82
CA VAL A 160 -19.57 10.19 -13.30
C VAL A 160 -18.23 9.54 -13.81
N PRO A 161 -18.21 8.66 -14.85
CA PRO A 161 -17.08 7.78 -15.15
C PRO A 161 -16.24 8.08 -16.43
N SER A 162 -15.04 7.48 -16.43
CA SER A 162 -14.21 6.89 -17.52
C SER A 162 -13.85 7.68 -18.79
N SER A 163 -12.54 7.89 -19.03
CA SER A 163 -11.67 7.07 -19.91
C SER A 163 -10.51 7.93 -20.44
N GLU A 164 -9.26 7.44 -20.36
CA GLU A 164 -8.21 7.84 -21.32
C GLU A 164 -7.00 6.90 -21.24
N THR A 165 -6.46 6.60 -22.42
CA THR A 165 -5.40 5.63 -22.72
C THR A 165 -4.08 6.37 -22.88
N THR A 166 -2.96 5.95 -22.27
CA THR A 166 -1.63 6.47 -22.70
C THR A 166 -0.43 5.55 -22.39
N SER A 167 0.51 5.63 -23.33
CA SER A 167 1.79 4.96 -23.60
C SER A 167 2.79 4.68 -22.46
N ILE A 168 3.64 3.68 -22.69
CA ILE A 168 4.76 3.19 -21.87
C ILE A 168 5.96 4.19 -21.87
N PRO A 169 6.46 4.64 -20.71
CA PRO A 169 7.69 5.44 -20.62
C PRO A 169 8.98 4.60 -20.46
N THR A 170 10.07 5.16 -21.00
CA THR A 170 11.35 4.56 -21.43
C THR A 170 12.32 4.08 -20.33
N ASN A 171 11.94 4.01 -19.05
CA ASN A 171 12.90 3.76 -17.95
C ASN A 171 12.70 2.42 -17.22
N MET A 172 12.73 1.30 -17.96
CA MET A 172 12.62 -0.04 -17.39
C MET A 172 14.01 -0.66 -17.15
N ARG A 173 14.40 -0.87 -15.88
CA ARG A 173 15.48 -1.80 -15.54
C ARG A 173 14.89 -3.17 -15.23
N LEU A 174 15.12 -4.10 -16.14
CA LEU A 174 14.74 -5.51 -16.03
C LEU A 174 15.69 -6.23 -15.07
N PHE A 175 15.19 -6.69 -13.92
CA PHE A 175 15.89 -7.69 -13.10
C PHE A 175 15.31 -9.06 -13.43
N VAL A 176 16.05 -9.85 -14.21
CA VAL A 176 15.74 -11.25 -14.45
C VAL A 176 16.35 -12.07 -13.31
N LEU A 177 15.52 -12.57 -12.40
CA LEU A 177 15.93 -13.63 -11.49
C LEU A 177 16.02 -14.93 -12.30
N ARG A 178 17.24 -15.41 -12.53
CA ARG A 178 17.47 -16.75 -13.09
C ARG A 178 17.25 -17.77 -11.97
N THR A 179 16.28 -18.65 -12.15
CA THR A 179 16.20 -19.94 -11.45
C THR A 179 16.89 -21.01 -12.27
#